data_AF-A0A8B9P0B4-F1
#
_entry.id   AF-A0A8B9P0B4-F1
#
_cell.length_a   1.000
_cell.length_b   1.000
_cell.length_c   1.000
_cell.angle_alpha   90.00
_cell.angle_beta   90.00
_cell.angle_gamma   90.00
#
_symmetry.space_group_name_H-M   'P 1'
#
loop_
_entity.id
_entity.type
_entity.pdbx_description
1 polymer ?
#
loop_
_entity_poly.entity_id
_entity_poly.type
_entity_poly.pdbx_seq_one_letter_code
_entity_poly.pdbx_strand_id
1 'polypeptide(L)'
;MEGKLQRVTLWLKKVFGDQPIPQYEVNAKTIDILYELAEHNEARDRDISLLIDDMKQKAAEYEAEANYLQDLLTESLDFSLTNLSSEGTGYLNELVNSAMTLETKDTSLASFISAINDLTWDLYDTESKNREMELELISIKKKLTAALVLEKRLQEDLKKTEEHLEVEKAKAESRSQNLKFLKDKSEDFKIRIKAAEEQLSATGLDQSLTHQSLVNLSEKLAELEQEIVPLKTKLESYLDLTPNPSLAQVKIEEAKRELDALEAEFSSQLDMLTLSMPEPSKLRFT
;
A
#
# COMPACT_ATOMS: atom_id res chain seq x y z
N MET A 1 -49.58 -20.94 22.89
CA MET A 1 -49.54 -20.86 21.41
C MET A 1 -50.95 -20.78 20.83
N GLU A 2 -51.87 -21.66 21.23
CA GLU A 2 -53.24 -21.72 20.69
C GLU A 2 -54.09 -20.46 20.91
N GLY A 3 -54.02 -19.83 22.10
CA GLY A 3 -54.73 -18.57 22.36
C GLY A 3 -54.23 -17.39 21.51
N LYS A 4 -52.92 -17.30 21.22
CA LYS A 4 -52.37 -16.26 20.34
C LYS A 4 -52.79 -16.48 18.89
N LEU A 5 -52.77 -17.74 18.43
CA LEU A 5 -53.19 -18.12 17.08
C LEU A 5 -54.66 -17.80 16.82
N GLN A 6 -55.55 -18.07 17.79
CA GLN A 6 -56.97 -17.73 17.70
C GLN A 6 -57.18 -16.21 17.57
N ARG A 7 -56.50 -15.41 18.40
CA ARG A 7 -56.57 -13.95 18.33
C ARG A 7 -56.08 -13.42 16.98
N VAL A 8 -54.93 -13.91 16.49
CA VAL A 8 -54.39 -13.54 15.16
C VAL A 8 -55.38 -13.89 14.05
N THR A 9 -56.01 -15.06 14.11
CA THR A 9 -56.97 -15.50 13.09
C THR A 9 -58.22 -14.61 13.06
N LEU A 10 -58.76 -14.24 14.24
CA LEU A 10 -59.88 -13.33 14.35
C LEU A 10 -59.52 -11.91 13.87
N TRP A 11 -58.35 -11.41 14.25
CA TRP A 11 -57.84 -10.12 13.80
C TRP A 11 -57.64 -10.08 12.27
N LEU A 12 -57.01 -11.10 11.68
CA LEU A 12 -56.85 -11.20 10.23
C LEU A 12 -58.22 -11.23 9.52
N LYS A 13 -59.21 -11.97 10.05
CA LYS A 13 -60.57 -11.95 9.49
C LYS A 13 -61.21 -10.56 9.56
N LYS A 14 -60.98 -9.81 10.64
CA LYS A 14 -61.46 -8.42 10.78
C LYS A 14 -60.79 -7.48 9.77
N VAL A 15 -59.47 -7.60 9.58
CA VAL A 15 -58.70 -6.72 8.69
C VAL A 15 -59.02 -6.98 7.22
N PHE A 16 -59.14 -8.24 6.81
CA PHE A 16 -59.41 -8.60 5.41
C PHE A 16 -60.91 -8.59 5.06
N GLY A 17 -61.81 -8.60 6.05
CA GLY A 17 -63.26 -8.56 5.83
C GLY A 17 -63.71 -9.76 4.98
N ASP A 18 -64.25 -9.46 3.79
CA ASP A 18 -64.71 -10.46 2.82
C ASP A 18 -63.59 -10.98 1.89
N GLN A 19 -62.38 -10.40 1.95
CA GLN A 19 -61.24 -10.85 1.15
C GLN A 19 -60.60 -12.11 1.75
N PRO A 20 -60.09 -13.02 0.90
CA PRO A 20 -59.39 -14.20 1.40
C PRO A 20 -58.08 -13.80 2.07
N ILE A 21 -57.84 -14.33 3.26
CA ILE A 21 -56.58 -14.13 4.00
C ILE A 21 -55.44 -14.81 3.23
N PRO A 22 -54.35 -14.10 2.90
CA PRO A 22 -53.19 -14.69 2.24
C PRO A 22 -52.61 -15.86 3.05
N GLN A 23 -52.13 -16.88 2.35
CA GLN A 23 -51.46 -18.00 3.02
C GLN A 23 -50.18 -17.52 3.71
N TYR A 24 -50.00 -17.91 4.97
CA TYR A 24 -48.82 -17.59 5.76
C TYR A 24 -48.34 -18.82 6.52
N GLU A 25 -47.05 -18.83 6.88
CA GLU A 25 -46.44 -19.92 7.60
C GLU A 25 -46.83 -19.86 9.09
N VAL A 26 -47.56 -20.88 9.56
CA VAL A 26 -47.99 -20.99 10.97
C VAL A 26 -46.86 -21.59 11.80
N ASN A 27 -45.84 -20.77 12.10
CA ASN A 27 -44.78 -21.10 13.05
C ASN A 27 -44.82 -20.16 14.27
N ALA A 28 -44.17 -20.55 15.38
CA ALA A 28 -44.24 -19.80 16.64
C ALA A 28 -43.79 -18.34 16.50
N LYS A 29 -42.73 -18.10 15.71
CA LYS A 29 -42.19 -16.76 15.45
C LYS A 29 -43.17 -15.90 14.65
N THR A 30 -43.79 -16.45 13.61
CA THR A 30 -44.79 -15.75 12.80
C THR A 30 -46.04 -15.43 13.60
N ILE A 31 -46.51 -16.37 14.44
CA ILE A 31 -47.68 -16.12 15.31
C ILE A 31 -47.38 -15.02 16.33
N ASP A 32 -46.19 -15.00 16.92
CA ASP A 32 -45.81 -13.95 17.87
C ASP A 32 -45.73 -12.57 17.20
N ILE A 33 -45.11 -12.47 16.02
CA ILE A 33 -45.04 -11.22 15.25
C ILE A 33 -46.45 -10.73 14.86
N LEU A 34 -47.30 -11.62 14.36
CA LEU A 34 -48.67 -11.27 13.98
C LEU A 34 -49.52 -10.89 15.18
N TYR A 35 -49.27 -11.52 16.34
CA TYR A 35 -49.96 -11.21 17.58
C TYR A 35 -49.59 -9.80 18.09
N GLU A 36 -48.31 -9.47 18.10
CA GLU A 36 -47.85 -8.11 18.43
C GLU A 36 -48.41 -7.07 17.46
N LEU A 37 -48.39 -7.37 16.16
CA LEU A 37 -48.96 -6.50 15.14
C LEU A 37 -50.47 -6.29 15.35
N ALA A 38 -51.21 -7.35 15.70
CA ALA A 38 -52.62 -7.27 16.02
C ALA A 38 -52.87 -6.38 17.24
N GLU A 39 -52.09 -6.53 18.32
CA GLU A 39 -52.22 -5.69 19.52
C GLU A 39 -51.92 -4.22 19.22
N HIS A 40 -50.86 -3.93 18.47
CA HIS A 40 -50.52 -2.57 18.05
C HIS A 40 -51.59 -1.96 17.13
N ASN A 41 -52.11 -2.73 16.18
CA ASN A 41 -53.15 -2.25 15.29
C ASN A 41 -54.45 -1.99 16.06
N GLU A 42 -54.90 -2.92 16.91
CA GLU A 42 -56.12 -2.74 17.72
C GLU A 42 -55.98 -1.58 18.73
N ALA A 43 -54.80 -1.36 19.30
CA ALA A 43 -54.54 -0.19 20.13
C ALA A 43 -54.68 1.10 19.31
N ARG A 44 -54.01 1.20 18.16
CA ARG A 44 -54.08 2.37 17.29
C ARG A 44 -55.49 2.61 16.75
N ASP A 45 -56.23 1.56 16.39
CA ASP A 45 -57.61 1.67 15.92
C ASP A 45 -58.53 2.22 17.02
N ARG A 46 -58.31 1.82 18.28
CA ARG A 46 -59.03 2.40 19.43
C ARG A 46 -58.69 3.88 19.62
N ASP A 47 -57.41 4.24 19.56
CA ASP A 47 -56.97 5.64 19.70
C ASP A 47 -57.56 6.53 18.60
N ILE A 48 -57.56 6.04 17.36
CA ILE A 48 -58.19 6.74 16.22
C ILE A 48 -59.71 6.86 16.43
N SER A 49 -60.37 5.79 16.91
CA SER A 49 -61.81 5.82 17.17
C SER A 49 -62.15 6.86 18.24
N LEU A 50 -61.38 6.92 19.32
CA LEU A 50 -61.54 7.93 20.38
C LEU A 50 -61.33 9.35 19.84
N LEU A 51 -60.34 9.56 18.98
CA LEU A 51 -60.11 10.85 18.33
C LEU A 51 -61.30 11.24 17.44
N ILE A 52 -61.84 10.30 16.66
CA ILE A 52 -63.01 10.55 15.81
C ILE A 52 -64.23 10.94 16.66
N ASP A 53 -64.47 10.23 17.76
CA ASP A 53 -65.60 10.49 18.64
C ASP A 53 -65.45 11.86 19.35
N ASP A 54 -64.26 12.20 19.82
CA ASP A 54 -63.94 13.53 20.38
C ASP A 54 -64.14 14.65 19.36
N MET A 55 -63.66 14.47 18.12
CA MET A 55 -63.85 15.45 17.05
C MET A 55 -65.33 15.64 16.69
N LYS A 56 -66.11 14.57 16.65
CA LYS A 56 -67.57 14.65 16.42
C LYS A 56 -68.27 15.39 17.55
N GLN A 57 -67.91 15.10 18.80
CA GLN A 57 -68.46 15.80 19.96
C GLN A 57 -68.16 17.30 19.89
N LYS A 58 -66.90 17.67 19.66
CA LYS A 58 -66.51 19.08 19.50
C LYS A 58 -67.24 19.76 18.36
N ALA A 59 -67.38 19.10 17.21
CA ALA A 59 -68.13 19.65 16.09
C ALA A 59 -69.60 19.94 16.46
N ALA A 60 -70.25 19.01 17.17
CA ALA A 60 -71.62 19.21 17.64
C ALA A 60 -71.73 20.33 18.69
N GLU A 61 -70.75 20.46 19.59
CA GLU A 61 -70.67 21.56 20.57
C GLU A 61 -70.51 22.91 19.87
N TYR A 62 -69.60 23.02 18.89
CA TYR A 62 -69.42 24.24 18.11
C TYR A 62 -70.63 24.60 17.26
N GLU A 63 -71.31 23.61 16.66
CA GLU A 63 -72.54 23.83 15.91
C GLU A 63 -73.67 24.34 16.82
N ALA A 64 -73.83 23.75 18.01
CA ALA A 64 -74.80 24.19 19.00
C ALA A 64 -74.54 25.63 19.48
N GLU A 65 -73.28 25.97 19.77
CA GLU A 65 -72.88 27.33 20.15
C GLU A 65 -73.10 28.32 18.99
N ALA A 66 -72.77 27.94 17.75
CA ALA A 66 -73.00 28.78 16.58
C ALA A 66 -74.49 29.09 16.38
N ASN A 67 -75.36 28.09 16.52
CA ASN A 67 -76.80 28.26 16.45
C ASN A 67 -77.31 29.16 17.59
N TYR A 68 -76.84 28.93 18.82
CA TYR A 68 -77.19 29.78 19.97
C TYR A 68 -76.81 31.25 19.77
N LEU A 69 -75.60 31.53 19.28
CA LEU A 69 -75.14 32.88 18.98
C LEU A 69 -75.93 33.51 17.83
N GLN A 70 -76.28 32.74 16.80
CA GLN A 70 -77.11 33.20 15.69
C GLN A 70 -78.52 33.58 16.17
N ASP A 71 -79.16 32.73 16.98
CA ASP A 71 -80.48 32.98 17.56
C ASP A 71 -80.43 34.20 18.47
N LEU A 72 -79.40 34.35 19.31
CA LEU A 72 -79.21 35.51 20.16
C LEU A 72 -79.10 36.81 19.34
N LEU A 73 -78.27 36.83 18.28
CA LEU A 73 -78.08 38.01 17.43
C LEU A 73 -79.38 38.40 16.69
N THR A 74 -80.12 37.41 16.21
CA THR A 74 -81.34 37.64 15.41
C THR A 74 -82.55 37.97 16.28
N GLU A 75 -82.81 37.23 17.35
CA GLU A 75 -84.01 37.40 18.18
C GLU A 75 -83.88 38.54 19.20
N SER A 76 -82.71 38.73 19.80
CA SER A 76 -82.55 39.69 20.90
C SER A 76 -82.04 41.06 20.45
N LEU A 77 -81.28 41.12 19.36
CA LEU A 77 -80.65 42.34 18.85
C LEU A 77 -81.18 42.77 17.48
N ASP A 78 -82.08 42.00 16.85
CA ASP A 78 -82.59 42.22 15.48
C ASP A 78 -81.47 42.48 14.47
N PHE A 79 -80.34 41.82 14.67
CA PHE A 79 -79.12 41.99 13.89
C PHE A 79 -78.95 40.79 12.96
N SER A 80 -79.14 41.01 11.66
CA SER A 80 -78.89 40.03 10.61
C SER A 80 -77.76 40.52 9.69
N LEU A 81 -77.08 39.58 9.02
CA LEU A 81 -76.06 39.89 8.01
C LEU A 81 -76.62 40.79 6.89
N THR A 82 -77.92 40.72 6.63
CA THR A 82 -78.63 41.58 5.66
C THR A 82 -78.69 43.06 6.06
N ASN A 83 -78.43 43.37 7.33
CA ASN A 83 -78.45 44.73 7.86
C ASN A 83 -77.10 45.44 7.67
N LEU A 84 -76.06 44.71 7.25
CA LEU A 84 -74.75 45.25 6.91
C LEU A 84 -74.73 45.73 5.45
N SER A 85 -73.84 46.68 5.14
CA SER A 85 -73.55 47.04 3.76
C SER A 85 -72.83 45.90 3.03
N SER A 86 -72.76 45.97 1.70
CA SER A 86 -71.97 45.05 0.88
C SER A 86 -70.51 44.99 1.32
N GLU A 87 -69.95 46.15 1.66
CA GLU A 87 -68.56 46.28 2.13
C GLU A 87 -68.39 45.67 3.52
N GLY A 88 -69.33 45.91 4.44
CA GLY A 88 -69.30 45.34 5.79
C GLY A 88 -69.36 43.80 5.77
N THR A 89 -70.22 43.24 4.92
CA THR A 89 -70.30 41.79 4.70
C THR A 89 -69.00 41.26 4.07
N GLY A 90 -68.41 42.01 3.13
CA GLY A 90 -67.12 41.69 2.53
C GLY A 90 -66.00 41.60 3.56
N TYR A 91 -65.84 42.63 4.40
CA TYR A 91 -64.80 42.62 5.44
C TYR A 91 -64.96 41.49 6.46
N LEU A 92 -66.20 41.18 6.86
CA LEU A 92 -66.47 40.07 7.78
C LEU A 92 -66.10 38.73 7.15
N ASN A 93 -66.47 38.52 5.88
CA ASN A 93 -66.11 37.29 5.17
C ASN A 93 -64.59 37.15 5.03
N GLU A 94 -63.87 38.23 4.69
CA GLU A 94 -62.40 38.18 4.62
C GLU A 94 -61.76 37.89 5.99
N LEU A 95 -62.31 38.46 7.06
CA LEU A 95 -61.85 38.18 8.43
C LEU A 95 -62.05 36.71 8.80
N VAL A 96 -63.21 36.14 8.51
CA VAL A 96 -63.52 34.72 8.74
C VAL A 96 -62.63 33.83 7.87
N ASN A 97 -62.50 34.14 6.58
CA ASN A 97 -61.63 33.38 5.67
C ASN A 97 -60.17 33.41 6.12
N SER A 98 -59.69 34.56 6.59
CA SER A 98 -58.33 34.71 7.13
C SER A 98 -58.15 33.89 8.41
N ALA A 99 -59.12 33.90 9.32
CA ALA A 99 -59.09 33.09 10.54
C ALA A 99 -59.09 31.59 10.22
N MET A 100 -59.93 31.15 9.28
CA MET A 100 -59.98 29.76 8.82
C MET A 100 -58.68 29.33 8.13
N THR A 101 -58.08 30.20 7.30
CA THR A 101 -56.82 29.93 6.60
C THR A 101 -55.64 29.82 7.58
N LEU A 102 -55.64 30.64 8.63
CA LEU A 102 -54.63 30.63 9.68
C LEU A 102 -54.97 29.65 10.83
N GLU A 103 -56.07 28.91 10.70
CA GLU A 103 -56.58 27.96 11.70
C GLU A 103 -56.70 28.56 13.12
N THR A 104 -57.10 29.83 13.22
CA THR A 104 -57.24 30.51 14.52
C THR A 104 -58.52 30.13 15.24
N LYS A 105 -58.46 30.12 16.58
CA LYS A 105 -59.62 29.78 17.43
C LYS A 105 -60.68 30.87 17.49
N ASP A 106 -60.26 32.12 17.27
CA ASP A 106 -61.12 33.29 17.26
C ASP A 106 -60.59 34.33 16.27
N THR A 107 -61.38 35.38 16.05
CA THR A 107 -61.02 36.53 15.21
C THR A 107 -60.34 37.65 16.02
N SER A 108 -59.76 37.34 17.19
CA SER A 108 -59.06 38.33 17.99
C SER A 108 -57.70 38.68 17.37
N LEU A 109 -57.29 39.93 17.54
CA LEU A 109 -56.00 40.41 17.05
C LEU A 109 -54.83 39.60 17.62
N ALA A 110 -54.93 39.15 18.88
CA ALA A 110 -53.88 38.36 19.53
C ALA A 110 -53.70 36.98 18.86
N SER A 111 -54.80 36.31 18.50
CA SER A 111 -54.76 35.04 17.78
C SER A 111 -54.15 35.20 16.39
N PHE A 112 -54.54 36.24 15.65
CA PHE A 112 -53.95 36.54 14.34
C PHE A 112 -52.45 36.83 14.42
N ILE A 113 -52.02 37.68 15.36
CA ILE A 113 -50.59 38.00 15.52
C ILE A 113 -49.80 36.75 15.88
N SER A 114 -50.35 35.88 16.74
CA SER A 114 -49.67 34.64 17.14
C SER A 114 -49.53 33.69 15.95
N ALA A 115 -50.62 33.42 15.21
CA ALA A 115 -50.59 32.55 14.04
C ALA A 115 -49.66 33.07 12.93
N ILE A 116 -49.66 34.39 12.68
CA ILE A 116 -48.76 35.01 11.70
C ILE A 116 -47.31 34.88 12.15
N ASN A 117 -47.01 35.07 13.44
CA ASN A 117 -45.66 34.92 13.96
C ASN A 117 -45.18 33.48 13.86
N ASP A 118 -46.02 32.50 14.21
CA ASP A 118 -45.70 31.07 14.11
C ASP A 118 -45.39 30.70 12.65
N LEU A 119 -46.25 31.11 11.70
CA LEU A 119 -46.01 30.89 10.27
C LEU A 119 -44.74 31.58 9.77
N THR A 120 -44.44 32.78 10.27
CA THR A 120 -43.22 33.52 9.92
C THR A 120 -41.97 32.80 10.44
N TRP A 121 -42.04 32.24 11.65
CA TRP A 121 -40.97 31.41 12.21
C TRP A 121 -40.75 30.14 11.41
N ASP A 122 -41.81 29.42 11.08
CA ASP A 122 -41.76 28.19 10.27
C ASP A 122 -41.18 28.46 8.88
N LEU A 123 -41.55 29.59 8.27
CA LEU A 123 -40.97 30.04 7.01
C LEU A 123 -39.46 30.24 7.14
N TYR A 124 -39.01 30.97 8.16
CA TYR A 124 -37.59 31.26 8.36
C TYR A 124 -36.77 30.00 8.67
N ASP A 125 -37.30 29.11 9.52
CA ASP A 125 -36.68 27.82 9.84
C ASP A 125 -36.57 26.93 8.58
N THR A 126 -37.63 26.88 7.78
CA THR A 126 -37.64 26.14 6.51
C THR A 126 -36.64 26.72 5.51
N GLU A 127 -36.59 28.04 5.35
CA GLU A 127 -35.63 28.72 4.48
C GLU A 127 -34.18 28.47 4.93
N SER A 128 -33.93 28.52 6.24
CA SER A 128 -32.61 28.24 6.82
C SER A 128 -32.16 26.80 6.54
N LYS A 129 -33.02 25.81 6.80
CA LYS A 129 -32.77 24.40 6.46
C LYS A 129 -32.55 24.19 4.96
N ASN A 130 -33.33 24.85 4.12
CA ASN A 130 -33.16 24.77 2.68
C ASN A 130 -31.80 25.33 2.25
N ARG A 131 -31.37 26.44 2.84
CA ARG A 131 -30.06 27.03 2.59
C ARG A 131 -28.91 26.11 3.02
N GLU A 132 -29.04 25.44 4.16
CA GLU A 132 -28.07 24.44 4.63
C GLU A 132 -27.98 23.27 3.64
N MET A 133 -29.12 22.71 3.23
CA MET A 133 -29.17 21.63 2.23
C MET A 133 -28.53 22.03 0.90
N GLU A 134 -28.75 23.27 0.43
CA GLU A 134 -28.09 23.78 -0.79
C GLU A 134 -26.55 23.78 -0.66
N LEU A 135 -26.03 24.19 0.50
CA LEU A 135 -24.59 24.20 0.77
C LEU A 135 -24.02 22.78 0.82
N GLU A 136 -24.74 21.85 1.45
CA GLU A 136 -24.38 20.43 1.47
C GLU A 136 -24.38 19.83 0.06
N LEU A 137 -25.39 20.14 -0.75
CA LEU A 137 -25.48 19.69 -2.15
C LEU A 137 -24.29 20.19 -2.96
N ILE A 138 -23.92 21.46 -2.82
CA ILE A 138 -22.72 22.03 -3.47
C ILE A 138 -21.45 21.29 -3.01
N SER A 139 -21.33 21.00 -1.71
CA SER A 139 -20.19 20.27 -1.14
C SER A 139 -20.09 18.84 -1.69
N ILE A 140 -21.20 18.10 -1.69
CA ILE A 140 -21.28 16.74 -2.24
C ILE A 140 -20.96 16.75 -3.73
N LYS A 141 -21.49 17.71 -4.50
CA LYS A 141 -21.19 17.85 -5.94
C LYS A 141 -19.70 18.07 -6.19
N LYS A 142 -19.03 18.90 -5.38
CA LYS A 142 -17.57 19.09 -5.46
C LYS A 142 -16.81 17.80 -5.15
N LYS A 143 -17.19 17.08 -4.08
CA LYS A 143 -16.59 15.79 -3.70
C LYS A 143 -16.78 14.74 -4.80
N LEU A 144 -17.97 14.63 -5.36
CA LEU A 144 -18.30 13.72 -6.46
C LEU A 144 -17.44 14.02 -7.69
N THR A 145 -17.30 15.29 -8.05
CA THR A 145 -16.46 15.69 -9.19
C THR A 145 -15.00 15.30 -8.96
N ALA A 146 -14.46 15.52 -7.75
CA ALA A 146 -13.09 15.11 -7.40
C ALA A 146 -12.92 13.58 -7.44
N ALA A 147 -13.90 12.83 -6.94
CA ALA A 147 -13.89 11.37 -6.98
C ALA A 147 -13.91 10.84 -8.42
N LEU A 148 -14.73 11.40 -9.31
CA LEU A 148 -14.79 11.02 -10.72
C LEU A 148 -13.47 11.31 -11.46
N VAL A 149 -12.78 12.41 -11.13
CA VAL A 149 -11.45 12.69 -11.68
C VAL A 149 -10.42 11.66 -11.21
N LEU A 150 -10.46 11.31 -9.91
CA LEU A 150 -9.57 10.29 -9.35
C LEU A 150 -9.83 8.91 -9.96
N GLU A 151 -11.09 8.53 -10.14
CA GLU A 151 -11.50 7.27 -10.78
C GLU A 151 -10.91 7.16 -12.19
N LYS A 152 -11.06 8.20 -13.02
CA LYS A 152 -10.48 8.23 -14.37
C LYS A 152 -8.96 8.06 -14.35
N ARG A 153 -8.28 8.72 -13.42
CA ARG A 153 -6.82 8.58 -13.26
C ARG A 153 -6.43 7.16 -12.85
N LEU A 154 -7.15 6.57 -11.90
CA LEU A 154 -6.91 5.18 -11.48
C LEU A 154 -7.13 4.19 -12.62
N GLN A 155 -8.12 4.42 -13.47
CA GLN A 155 -8.37 3.60 -14.65
C GLN A 155 -7.21 3.70 -15.67
N GLU A 156 -6.67 4.89 -15.89
CA GLU A 156 -5.48 5.08 -16.74
C GLU A 156 -4.23 4.41 -16.16
N ASP A 157 -4.01 4.54 -14.85
CA ASP A 157 -2.86 3.96 -14.18
C ASP A 157 -2.96 2.42 -14.12
N LEU A 158 -4.16 1.88 -13.97
CA LEU A 158 -4.43 0.44 -14.08
C LEU A 158 -4.08 -0.08 -15.47
N LYS A 159 -4.54 0.60 -16.53
CA LYS A 159 -4.21 0.22 -17.92
C LYS A 159 -2.69 0.21 -18.16
N LYS A 160 -1.96 1.24 -17.72
CA LYS A 160 -0.48 1.28 -17.84
C LYS A 160 0.17 0.12 -17.08
N THR A 161 -0.35 -0.18 -15.89
CA THR A 161 0.17 -1.27 -15.06
C THR A 161 -0.05 -2.64 -15.72
N GLU A 162 -1.22 -2.86 -16.34
CA GLU A 162 -1.50 -4.06 -17.11
C GLU A 162 -0.55 -4.20 -18.32
N GLU A 163 -0.32 -3.12 -19.06
CA GLU A 163 0.65 -3.10 -20.16
C GLU A 163 2.08 -3.44 -19.68
N HIS A 164 2.52 -2.86 -18.56
CA HIS A 164 3.81 -3.18 -17.95
C HIS A 164 3.89 -4.64 -17.48
N LEU A 165 2.82 -5.17 -16.92
CA LEU A 165 2.76 -6.55 -16.45
C LEU A 165 2.92 -7.54 -17.62
N GLU A 166 2.27 -7.29 -18.76
CA GLU A 166 2.40 -8.15 -19.94
C GLU A 166 3.84 -8.13 -20.50
N VAL A 167 4.49 -6.97 -20.52
CA VAL A 167 5.90 -6.85 -20.92
C VAL A 167 6.82 -7.63 -19.97
N GLU A 168 6.63 -7.50 -18.65
CA GLU A 168 7.45 -8.22 -17.67
C GLU A 168 7.18 -9.72 -17.69
N LYS A 169 5.94 -10.17 -17.92
CA LYS A 169 5.63 -11.59 -18.15
C LYS A 169 6.39 -12.13 -19.36
N ALA A 170 6.36 -11.43 -20.50
CA ALA A 170 7.07 -11.85 -21.70
C ALA A 170 8.59 -11.92 -21.48
N LYS A 171 9.18 -10.95 -20.75
CA LYS A 171 10.60 -10.99 -20.38
C LYS A 171 10.92 -12.15 -19.42
N ALA A 172 10.08 -12.38 -18.41
CA ALA A 172 10.26 -13.46 -17.46
C ALA A 172 10.20 -14.83 -18.16
N GLU A 173 9.26 -15.00 -19.09
CA GLU A 173 9.13 -16.20 -19.92
C GLU A 173 10.38 -16.42 -20.79
N SER A 174 10.86 -15.39 -21.48
CA SER A 174 12.11 -15.45 -22.25
C SER A 174 13.32 -15.81 -21.39
N ARG A 175 13.44 -15.23 -20.19
CA ARG A 175 14.50 -15.57 -19.23
C ARG A 175 14.40 -17.03 -18.75
N SER A 176 13.19 -17.52 -18.48
CA SER A 176 12.92 -18.90 -18.09
C SER A 176 13.37 -19.87 -19.17
N GLN A 177 13.01 -19.60 -20.43
CA GLN A 177 13.43 -20.41 -21.58
C GLN A 177 14.95 -20.40 -21.77
N ASN A 178 15.59 -19.24 -21.65
CA ASN A 178 17.04 -19.13 -21.72
C ASN A 178 17.74 -19.90 -20.60
N LEU A 179 17.20 -19.84 -19.37
CA LEU A 179 17.74 -20.58 -18.23
C LEU A 179 17.61 -22.09 -18.44
N LYS A 180 16.50 -22.56 -19.00
CA LYS A 180 16.31 -23.96 -19.38
C LYS A 180 17.35 -24.39 -20.42
N PHE A 181 17.53 -23.60 -21.48
CA PHE A 181 18.54 -23.87 -22.50
C PHE A 181 19.97 -23.95 -21.93
N LEU A 182 20.35 -23.00 -21.06
CA LEU A 182 21.67 -22.99 -20.41
C LEU A 182 21.86 -24.20 -19.49
N LYS A 183 20.81 -24.62 -18.78
CA LYS A 183 20.84 -25.83 -17.95
C LYS A 183 21.07 -27.07 -18.80
N ASP A 184 20.32 -27.23 -19.89
CA ASP A 184 20.46 -28.36 -20.81
C ASP A 184 21.86 -28.41 -21.43
N LYS A 185 22.40 -27.25 -21.84
CA LYS A 185 23.77 -27.12 -22.37
C LYS A 185 24.85 -27.43 -21.34
N SER A 186 24.66 -27.01 -20.08
CA SER A 186 25.58 -27.35 -19.00
C SER A 186 25.63 -28.86 -18.76
N GLU A 187 24.49 -29.55 -18.85
CA GLU A 187 24.44 -30.99 -18.66
C GLU A 187 25.08 -31.75 -19.83
N ASP A 188 24.85 -31.30 -21.09
CA ASP A 188 25.56 -31.82 -22.27
C ASP A 188 27.08 -31.67 -22.12
N PHE A 189 27.57 -30.51 -21.67
CA PHE A 189 29.00 -30.32 -21.42
C PHE A 189 29.55 -31.25 -20.33
N LYS A 190 28.82 -31.47 -19.23
CA LYS A 190 29.25 -32.44 -18.21
C LYS A 190 29.38 -33.84 -18.78
N ILE A 191 28.41 -34.27 -19.59
CA ILE A 191 28.45 -35.59 -20.24
C ILE A 191 29.67 -35.70 -21.17
N ARG A 192 29.92 -34.67 -22.00
CA ARG A 192 31.07 -34.65 -22.92
C ARG A 192 32.41 -34.63 -22.19
N ILE A 193 32.54 -33.85 -21.12
CA ILE A 193 33.74 -33.81 -20.29
C ILE A 193 34.00 -35.19 -19.71
N LYS A 194 32.97 -35.81 -19.09
CA LYS A 194 33.09 -37.15 -18.51
C LYS A 194 33.50 -38.19 -19.56
N ALA A 195 32.90 -38.16 -20.74
CA ALA A 195 33.27 -39.06 -21.84
C ALA A 195 34.73 -38.85 -22.32
N ALA A 196 35.19 -37.59 -22.40
CA ALA A 196 36.57 -37.28 -22.76
C ALA A 196 37.57 -37.71 -21.67
N GLU A 197 37.23 -37.52 -20.40
CA GLU A 197 38.03 -38.01 -19.26
C GLU A 197 38.13 -39.54 -19.26
N GLU A 198 37.03 -40.25 -19.52
CA GLU A 198 37.00 -41.70 -19.69
C GLU A 198 37.87 -42.15 -20.88
N GLN A 199 37.82 -41.44 -22.02
CA GLN A 199 38.68 -41.72 -23.17
C GLN A 199 40.17 -41.48 -22.89
N LEU A 200 40.53 -40.38 -22.21
CA LEU A 200 41.90 -40.09 -21.81
C LEU A 200 42.44 -41.17 -20.86
N SER A 201 41.61 -41.59 -19.91
CA SER A 201 41.93 -42.68 -18.99
C SER A 201 42.13 -44.02 -19.73
N ALA A 202 41.26 -44.35 -20.69
CA ALA A 202 41.35 -45.56 -21.50
C ALA A 202 42.59 -45.58 -22.43
N THR A 203 43.04 -44.41 -22.88
CA THR A 203 44.26 -44.26 -23.69
C THR A 203 45.53 -44.38 -22.84
N GLY A 204 45.41 -44.50 -21.52
CA GLY A 204 46.51 -44.71 -20.59
C GLY A 204 47.25 -43.43 -20.20
N LEU A 205 46.58 -42.27 -20.29
CA LEU A 205 47.18 -41.01 -19.81
C LEU A 205 47.30 -41.04 -18.28
N ASP A 206 48.54 -41.08 -17.80
CA ASP A 206 48.87 -40.97 -16.38
C ASP A 206 48.86 -39.49 -15.93
N GLN A 207 48.37 -39.20 -14.73
CA GLN A 207 48.33 -37.84 -14.16
C GLN A 207 49.73 -37.20 -14.03
N SER A 208 50.79 -38.02 -14.04
CA SER A 208 52.18 -37.56 -14.12
C SER A 208 52.53 -36.84 -15.43
N LEU A 209 51.83 -37.14 -16.53
CA LEU A 209 52.02 -36.55 -17.86
C LEU A 209 51.18 -35.28 -18.09
N THR A 210 50.42 -34.85 -17.09
CA THR A 210 49.65 -33.60 -17.17
C THR A 210 50.58 -32.40 -17.24
N HIS A 211 50.19 -31.35 -17.98
CA HIS A 211 50.98 -30.12 -18.10
C HIS A 211 51.42 -29.57 -16.73
N GLN A 212 50.52 -29.53 -15.74
CA GLN A 212 50.86 -29.07 -14.40
C GLN A 212 51.96 -29.92 -13.74
N SER A 213 51.88 -31.24 -13.86
CA SER A 213 52.87 -32.17 -13.31
C SER A 213 54.22 -32.02 -14.01
N LEU A 214 54.22 -31.84 -15.34
CA LEU A 214 55.42 -31.62 -16.15
C LEU A 214 56.10 -30.28 -15.81
N VAL A 215 55.31 -29.21 -15.64
CA VAL A 215 55.82 -27.90 -15.22
C VAL A 215 56.46 -28.02 -13.84
N ASN A 216 55.75 -28.59 -12.86
CA ASN A 216 56.28 -28.79 -11.52
C ASN A 216 57.56 -29.66 -11.52
N LEU A 217 57.65 -30.68 -12.39
CA LEU A 217 58.85 -31.50 -12.53
C LEU A 217 60.01 -30.70 -13.15
N SER A 218 59.73 -29.87 -14.15
CA SER A 218 60.73 -29.02 -14.79
C SER A 218 61.27 -27.95 -13.85
N GLU A 219 60.40 -27.37 -13.01
CA GLU A 219 60.79 -26.41 -11.96
C GLU A 219 61.70 -27.08 -10.94
N LYS A 220 61.35 -28.28 -10.46
CA LYS A 220 62.21 -29.07 -9.56
C LYS A 220 63.54 -29.47 -10.20
N LEU A 221 63.56 -29.78 -11.49
CA LEU A 221 64.78 -30.12 -12.21
C LEU A 221 65.69 -28.90 -12.31
N ALA A 222 65.14 -27.72 -12.59
CA ALA A 222 65.88 -26.47 -12.63
C ALA A 222 66.46 -26.09 -11.26
N GLU A 223 65.70 -26.27 -10.18
CA GLU A 223 66.20 -26.11 -8.80
C GLU A 223 67.38 -27.07 -8.53
N LEU A 224 67.23 -28.34 -8.89
CA LEU A 224 68.28 -29.34 -8.70
C LEU A 224 69.54 -29.05 -9.53
N GLU A 225 69.38 -28.58 -10.78
CA GLU A 225 70.50 -28.11 -11.61
C GLU A 225 71.19 -26.91 -10.96
N GLN A 226 70.44 -25.96 -10.40
CA GLN A 226 70.99 -24.82 -9.68
C GLN A 226 71.80 -25.25 -8.44
N GLU A 227 71.40 -26.33 -7.76
CA GLU A 227 72.15 -26.91 -6.64
C GLU A 227 73.39 -27.71 -7.09
N ILE A 228 73.33 -28.40 -8.24
CA ILE A 228 74.43 -29.21 -8.77
C ILE A 228 75.59 -28.34 -9.26
N VAL A 229 75.32 -27.18 -9.86
CA VAL A 229 76.36 -26.25 -10.37
C VAL A 229 77.43 -25.91 -9.31
N PRO A 230 77.09 -25.40 -8.10
CA PRO A 230 78.08 -25.10 -7.06
C PRO A 230 78.70 -26.35 -6.43
N LEU A 231 78.01 -27.50 -6.42
CA LEU A 231 78.56 -28.77 -5.95
C LEU A 231 79.62 -29.32 -6.91
N LYS A 232 79.40 -29.17 -8.22
CA LYS A 232 80.33 -29.61 -9.26
C LYS A 232 81.58 -28.73 -9.30
N THR A 233 81.45 -27.41 -9.16
CA THR A 233 82.62 -26.51 -9.05
C THR A 233 83.42 -26.81 -7.77
N LYS A 234 82.74 -27.14 -6.67
CA LYS A 234 83.42 -27.58 -5.45
C LYS A 234 84.14 -28.92 -5.66
N LEU A 235 83.55 -29.88 -6.37
CA LEU A 235 84.20 -31.16 -6.69
C LEU A 235 85.41 -30.99 -7.62
N GLU A 236 85.32 -30.16 -8.65
CA GLU A 236 86.45 -29.81 -9.52
C GLU A 236 87.60 -29.19 -8.72
N SER A 237 87.31 -28.29 -7.77
CA SER A 237 88.35 -27.75 -6.87
C SER A 237 89.04 -28.81 -5.99
N TYR A 238 88.34 -29.92 -5.67
CA TYR A 238 88.92 -31.03 -4.91
C TYR A 238 89.71 -32.00 -5.79
N LEU A 239 89.38 -32.10 -7.08
CA LEU A 239 90.08 -32.97 -8.04
C LEU A 239 91.42 -32.38 -8.51
N ASP A 240 91.57 -31.05 -8.46
CA ASP A 240 92.86 -30.36 -8.72
C ASP A 240 93.87 -30.50 -7.56
N LEU A 241 93.47 -31.05 -6.41
CA LEU A 241 94.37 -31.31 -5.30
C LEU A 241 95.05 -32.67 -5.48
N THR A 242 96.37 -32.65 -5.73
CA THR A 242 97.17 -33.88 -5.88
C THR A 242 97.09 -34.77 -4.62
N PRO A 243 96.99 -36.12 -4.73
CA PRO A 243 96.62 -37.01 -3.60
C PRO A 243 97.68 -37.21 -2.51
N ASN A 244 98.72 -36.39 -2.44
CA ASN A 244 99.83 -36.56 -1.50
C ASN A 244 99.95 -35.33 -0.56
N PRO A 245 99.57 -35.45 0.73
CA PRO A 245 99.57 -34.34 1.68
C PRO A 245 100.96 -33.73 1.91
N SER A 246 102.04 -34.49 1.71
CA SER A 246 103.42 -33.99 1.82
C SER A 246 103.83 -33.12 0.63
N LEU A 247 103.29 -33.39 -0.58
CA LEU A 247 103.60 -32.61 -1.78
C LEU A 247 102.78 -31.31 -1.84
N ALA A 248 101.56 -31.33 -1.29
CA ALA A 248 100.71 -30.16 -1.16
C ALA A 248 101.31 -29.10 -0.21
N GLN A 249 101.91 -29.50 0.91
CA GLN A 249 102.63 -28.56 1.78
C GLN A 249 103.80 -27.87 1.07
N VAL A 250 104.56 -28.60 0.25
CA VAL A 250 105.67 -28.01 -0.52
C VAL A 250 105.14 -27.01 -1.55
N LYS A 251 104.07 -27.33 -2.28
CA LYS A 251 103.47 -26.40 -3.25
C LYS A 251 102.77 -25.20 -2.61
N ILE A 252 102.17 -25.35 -1.42
CA ILE A 252 101.61 -24.24 -0.65
C ILE A 252 102.73 -23.31 -0.19
N GLU A 253 103.87 -23.86 0.24
CA GLU A 253 105.01 -23.06 0.70
C GLU A 253 105.77 -22.40 -0.48
N GLU A 254 105.85 -23.05 -1.64
CA GLU A 254 106.31 -22.44 -2.91
C GLU A 254 105.40 -21.30 -3.35
N ALA A 255 104.08 -21.51 -3.39
CA ALA A 255 103.13 -20.47 -3.77
C ALA A 255 103.09 -19.31 -2.77
N LYS A 256 103.30 -19.60 -1.47
CA LYS A 256 103.51 -18.54 -0.45
C LYS A 256 104.77 -17.74 -0.72
N ARG A 257 105.88 -18.39 -1.07
CA ARG A 257 107.13 -17.69 -1.42
C ARG A 257 106.99 -16.89 -2.71
N GLU A 258 106.26 -17.39 -3.70
CA GLU A 258 105.92 -16.62 -4.91
C GLU A 258 105.02 -15.43 -4.61
N LEU A 259 104.03 -15.58 -3.71
CA LEU A 259 103.18 -14.49 -3.25
C LEU A 259 103.98 -13.45 -2.47
N ASP A 260 104.81 -13.86 -1.52
CA ASP A 260 105.69 -12.97 -0.75
C ASP A 260 106.69 -12.24 -1.67
N ALA A 261 107.18 -12.91 -2.72
CA ALA A 261 108.05 -12.29 -3.73
C ALA A 261 107.30 -11.27 -4.59
N LEU A 262 106.08 -11.57 -5.02
CA LEU A 262 105.23 -10.64 -5.78
C LEU A 262 104.79 -9.45 -4.91
N GLU A 263 104.48 -9.70 -3.64
CA GLU A 263 104.08 -8.67 -2.68
C GLU A 263 105.27 -7.78 -2.31
N ALA A 264 106.49 -8.35 -2.23
CA ALA A 264 107.73 -7.59 -2.09
C ALA A 264 108.08 -6.81 -3.37
N GLU A 265 107.84 -7.36 -4.57
CA GLU A 265 108.03 -6.65 -5.85
C GLU A 265 107.01 -5.51 -5.99
N PHE A 266 105.76 -5.75 -5.60
CA PHE A 266 104.71 -4.73 -5.52
C PHE A 266 105.06 -3.64 -4.50
N SER A 267 105.54 -4.00 -3.31
CA SER A 267 106.02 -3.05 -2.31
C SER A 267 107.25 -2.26 -2.80
N SER A 268 108.19 -2.90 -3.50
CA SER A 268 109.33 -2.21 -4.10
C SER A 268 108.92 -1.26 -5.22
N GLN A 269 107.92 -1.61 -6.02
CA GLN A 269 107.35 -0.69 -7.02
C GLN A 269 106.61 0.47 -6.36
N LEU A 270 105.92 0.22 -5.23
CA LEU A 270 105.23 1.24 -4.45
C LEU A 270 106.23 2.22 -3.76
N ASP A 271 107.36 1.72 -3.26
CA ASP A 271 108.42 2.54 -2.64
C ASP A 271 109.23 3.34 -3.68
N MET A 272 109.45 2.78 -4.88
CA MET A 272 110.02 3.52 -6.01
C MET A 272 109.11 4.64 -6.51
N LEU A 273 107.78 4.42 -6.50
CA LEU A 273 106.78 5.42 -6.86
C LEU A 273 106.64 6.56 -5.83
N THR A 274 106.93 6.31 -4.55
CA THR A 274 106.84 7.32 -3.49
C THR A 274 108.11 8.16 -3.32
N LEU A 275 109.29 7.66 -3.74
CA LEU A 275 110.56 8.44 -3.81
C LEU A 275 110.75 9.24 -5.11
N SER A 276 109.90 9.04 -6.12
CA SER A 276 109.97 9.72 -7.43
C SER A 276 108.84 10.71 -7.72
N MET A 277 108.12 11.22 -6.71
CA MET A 277 107.13 12.29 -6.88
C MET A 277 107.53 13.57 -6.11
N PRO A 278 107.69 14.73 -6.79
CA PRO A 278 108.10 15.99 -6.16
C PRO A 278 106.96 16.66 -5.38
N GLU A 279 107.32 17.27 -4.24
CA GLU A 279 106.50 18.24 -3.51
C GLU A 279 106.18 19.50 -4.34
N PRO A 280 105.07 20.21 -4.04
CA PRO A 280 104.43 21.14 -4.95
C PRO A 280 105.11 22.52 -5.00
N SER A 281 105.53 22.94 -6.20
CA SER A 281 105.89 24.34 -6.47
C SER A 281 104.69 25.14 -6.96
N LYS A 282 104.35 26.15 -6.15
CA LYS A 282 103.32 27.18 -6.30
C LYS A 282 103.47 28.04 -7.57
N LEU A 283 102.36 28.74 -7.89
CA LEU A 283 102.19 30.04 -8.60
C LEU A 283 101.44 29.90 -9.95
N ARG A 284 100.15 30.29 -9.96
CA ARG A 284 99.57 31.55 -10.51
C ARG A 284 99.27 31.41 -12.02
N PHE A 285 98.09 31.74 -12.54
CA PHE A 285 97.49 33.08 -12.64
C PHE A 285 96.04 32.95 -13.16
N THR A 286 95.19 33.89 -12.72
CA THR A 286 93.96 34.44 -13.36
C THR A 286 92.91 33.48 -13.91
#